data_AF-A0A2D6Q938-F1
#
_entry.id   AF-A0A2D6Q938-F1
#
_cell.length_a   1.000
_cell.length_b   1.000
_cell.length_c   1.000
_cell.angle_alpha   90.00
_cell.angle_beta   90.00
_cell.angle_gamma   90.00
#
_symmetry.space_group_name_H-M   'P 1'
#
loop_
_entity.id
_entity.type
_entity.pdbx_description
1 polymer ?
#
loop_
_entity_poly.entity_id
_entity_poly.type
_entity_poly.pdbx_seq_one_letter_code
_entity_poly.pdbx_strand_id
1 'polypeptide(L)'
;MKRKVMDKKGLEMAINTIVILVLSIMVLIFSVLFFTGAGNNFLSKIGVYQDDFNVDAVIDNCNFYVDTDAEYSYCCEKKNVKYLEDGEKESGKFNCLEVNERFGGVGTLNCEKVNC
;
A
#
# COMPACT_ATOMS: atom_id res chain seq x y z
N MET A 1 7.77 -4.60 69.78
CA MET A 1 7.19 -4.74 68.43
C MET A 1 8.23 -4.32 67.39
N LYS A 2 8.74 -5.23 66.56
CA LYS A 2 9.67 -4.90 65.45
C LYS A 2 8.85 -4.41 64.25
N ARG A 3 9.06 -3.17 63.81
CA ARG A 3 8.47 -2.65 62.55
C ARG A 3 9.17 -3.32 61.36
N LYS A 4 8.39 -3.96 60.50
CA LYS A 4 8.86 -4.53 59.23
C LYS A 4 9.13 -3.37 58.26
N VAL A 5 10.40 -3.10 57.96
CA VAL A 5 10.79 -2.09 56.97
C VAL A 5 10.48 -2.68 55.60
N MET A 6 9.59 -2.03 54.85
CA MET A 6 9.15 -2.48 53.53
C MET A 6 10.22 -2.15 52.49
N ASP A 7 10.70 -3.16 51.76
CA ASP A 7 11.73 -3.00 50.73
C ASP A 7 11.21 -2.16 49.56
N LYS A 8 11.62 -0.88 49.49
CA LYS A 8 11.13 0.09 48.50
C LYS A 8 11.63 -0.17 47.08
N LYS A 9 12.73 -0.92 46.92
CA LYS A 9 13.39 -1.17 45.63
C LYS A 9 12.59 -2.09 44.70
N GLY A 10 11.89 -3.08 45.25
CA GLY A 10 11.04 -3.97 44.44
C GLY A 10 9.79 -3.27 43.89
N LEU A 11 9.26 -2.33 44.66
CA LEU A 11 8.09 -1.54 44.29
C LEU A 11 8.44 -0.50 43.20
N GLU A 12 9.63 0.10 43.27
CA GLU A 12 10.11 1.06 42.27
C GLU A 12 10.31 0.42 40.89
N MET A 13 10.85 -0.80 40.83
CA MET A 13 11.02 -1.55 39.58
C MET A 13 9.68 -1.94 38.94
N ALA A 14 8.69 -2.32 39.77
CA ALA A 14 7.34 -2.64 39.30
C ALA A 14 6.61 -1.41 38.74
N ILE A 15 6.72 -0.26 39.41
CA ILE A 15 6.10 1.00 38.96
C ILE A 15 6.68 1.43 37.61
N ASN A 16 8.00 1.40 37.43
CA ASN A 16 8.61 1.77 36.16
C ASN A 16 8.13 0.89 35.00
N THR A 17 8.01 -0.42 35.23
CA THR A 17 7.50 -1.37 34.24
C THR A 17 6.05 -1.08 33.85
N ILE A 18 5.19 -0.78 34.84
CA ILE A 18 3.79 -0.43 34.61
C ILE A 18 3.70 0.85 33.77
N VAL A 19 4.50 1.87 34.10
CA VAL A 19 4.54 3.14 33.35
C VAL A 19 4.95 2.92 31.90
N ILE A 20 5.98 2.11 31.64
CA ILE A 20 6.44 1.79 30.29
C ILE A 20 5.33 1.07 29.50
N LEU A 21 4.65 0.09 30.10
CA LEU A 21 3.55 -0.63 29.44
C LEU A 21 2.41 0.31 29.04
N VAL A 22 2.01 1.21 29.94
CA VAL A 22 0.93 2.17 29.67
C VAL A 22 1.33 3.14 28.54
N LEU A 23 2.55 3.67 28.57
CA LEU A 23 3.07 4.54 27.51
C LEU A 23 3.12 3.83 26.16
N SER A 24 3.54 2.57 26.14
CA SER A 24 3.63 1.74 24.93
C SER A 24 2.26 1.59 24.26
N ILE A 25 1.24 1.29 25.06
CA ILE A 25 -0.14 1.13 24.59
C ILE A 25 -0.69 2.46 24.06
N MET A 26 -0.41 3.58 24.75
CA MET A 26 -0.84 4.91 24.31
C MET A 26 -0.22 5.30 22.97
N VAL A 27 1.07 5.03 22.77
CA VAL A 27 1.74 5.29 21.49
C VAL A 27 1.11 4.45 20.37
N LEU A 28 0.84 3.17 20.62
CA LEU A 28 0.21 2.28 19.65
C LEU A 28 -1.17 2.78 19.20
N ILE A 29 -2.02 3.16 20.16
CA ILE A 29 -3.36 3.71 19.88
C ILE A 29 -3.23 5.02 19.08
N PHE A 30 -2.32 5.91 19.50
CA PHE A 30 -2.11 7.17 18.81
C PHE A 30 -1.65 6.97 17.37
N SER A 31 -0.71 6.05 17.12
CA SER A 31 -0.24 5.72 15.78
C SER A 31 -1.39 5.22 14.89
N VAL A 32 -2.20 4.28 15.38
CA VAL A 32 -3.35 3.78 14.60
C VAL A 32 -4.30 4.92 14.25
N LEU A 33 -4.71 5.73 15.22
CA LEU A 33 -5.63 6.85 14.98
C LEU A 33 -5.03 7.91 14.05
N PHE A 34 -3.74 8.21 14.20
CA PHE A 34 -3.01 9.14 13.35
C PHE A 34 -2.97 8.65 11.90
N PHE A 35 -2.57 7.39 11.67
CA PHE A 35 -2.50 6.83 10.32
C PHE A 35 -3.89 6.61 9.70
N THR A 36 -4.91 6.24 10.48
CA THR A 36 -6.29 6.11 9.96
C THR A 36 -6.88 7.49 9.63
N GLY A 37 -6.72 8.50 10.49
CA GLY A 37 -7.24 9.85 10.27
C GLY A 37 -6.49 10.61 9.18
N ALA A 38 -5.16 10.53 9.16
CA ALA A 38 -4.33 11.14 8.12
C ALA A 38 -4.44 10.37 6.79
N GLY A 39 -4.53 9.05 6.84
CA GLY A 39 -4.64 8.17 5.66
C GLY A 39 -5.87 8.45 4.82
N ASN A 40 -7.04 8.65 5.45
CA ASN A 40 -8.26 8.98 4.71
C ASN A 40 -8.16 10.33 3.97
N ASN A 41 -7.49 11.32 4.55
CA ASN A 41 -7.30 12.63 3.94
C ASN A 41 -6.20 12.62 2.85
N PHE A 42 -5.18 11.78 3.03
CA PHE A 42 -4.11 11.59 2.06
C PHE A 42 -4.59 10.80 0.83
N LEU A 43 -5.32 9.71 1.01
CA LEU A 43 -5.92 8.94 -0.08
C LEU A 43 -6.89 9.79 -0.90
N SER A 44 -7.72 10.59 -0.24
CA SER A 44 -8.64 11.50 -0.92
C SER A 44 -7.92 12.60 -1.72
N LYS A 45 -6.75 13.06 -1.28
CA LYS A 45 -5.93 14.05 -2.01
C LYS A 45 -5.08 13.45 -3.12
N ILE A 46 -4.65 12.19 -2.99
CA ILE A 46 -3.98 11.45 -4.05
C ILE A 46 -4.95 11.08 -5.17
N GLY A 47 -6.19 10.69 -4.84
CA GLY A 47 -7.20 10.33 -5.82
C GLY A 47 -7.52 11.47 -6.81
N VAL A 48 -7.33 12.72 -6.42
CA VAL A 48 -7.58 13.91 -7.27
C VAL A 48 -6.41 14.24 -8.21
N TYR A 49 -5.19 13.81 -7.92
CA TYR A 49 -4.03 14.00 -8.81
C TYR A 49 -3.87 12.89 -9.85
N GLN A 50 -4.59 11.77 -9.70
CA GLN A 50 -4.47 10.59 -10.55
C GLN A 50 -5.46 10.58 -11.74
N ASP A 51 -6.15 11.68 -12.00
CA ASP A 51 -7.30 11.66 -12.90
C ASP A 51 -7.00 11.91 -14.38
N ASP A 52 -5.85 12.49 -14.72
CA ASP A 52 -5.60 12.89 -16.10
C ASP A 52 -4.90 11.82 -16.93
N PHE A 53 -3.80 11.22 -16.47
CA PHE A 53 -3.11 10.13 -17.16
C PHE A 53 -2.51 9.15 -16.15
N ASN A 54 -2.64 7.85 -16.39
CA ASN A 54 -2.17 6.81 -15.46
C ASN A 54 -1.34 5.72 -16.13
N VAL A 55 -0.81 5.97 -17.34
CA VAL A 55 -0.01 5.00 -18.10
C VAL A 55 1.17 4.48 -17.26
N ASP A 56 1.97 5.36 -16.67
CA ASP A 56 3.14 4.97 -15.86
C ASP A 56 2.74 4.12 -14.64
N ALA A 57 1.68 4.53 -13.94
CA ALA A 57 1.18 3.79 -12.78
C ALA A 57 0.65 2.39 -13.16
N VAL A 58 0.09 2.24 -14.37
CA VAL A 58 -0.35 0.95 -14.90
C VAL A 58 0.85 0.10 -15.32
N ILE A 59 1.87 0.69 -15.94
CA ILE A 59 3.13 0.02 -16.28
C ILE A 59 3.81 -0.55 -15.02
N ASP A 60 3.94 0.27 -13.96
CA ASP A 60 4.52 -0.16 -12.69
C ASP A 60 3.75 -1.33 -12.07
N ASN A 61 2.41 -1.28 -12.13
CA ASN A 61 1.55 -2.36 -11.63
C ASN A 61 1.72 -3.65 -12.46
N CYS A 62 1.84 -3.52 -13.79
CA CYS A 62 2.09 -4.66 -14.65
C CYS A 62 3.48 -5.27 -14.41
N ASN A 63 4.51 -4.45 -14.17
CA ASN A 63 5.84 -4.93 -13.78
C ASN A 63 5.80 -5.67 -12.43
N PHE A 64 5.02 -5.19 -11.47
CA PHE A 64 4.80 -5.91 -10.22
C PHE A 64 4.19 -7.30 -10.44
N TYR A 65 3.28 -7.47 -11.41
CA TYR A 65 2.74 -8.78 -11.75
C TYR A 65 3.76 -9.70 -12.39
N VAL A 66 4.66 -9.16 -13.20
CA VAL A 66 5.81 -9.90 -13.74
C VAL A 66 6.71 -10.38 -12.61
N ASP A 67 7.05 -9.49 -11.66
CA ASP A 67 7.92 -9.81 -10.52
C ASP A 67 7.31 -10.85 -9.56
N THR A 68 5.97 -10.96 -9.55
CA THR A 68 5.23 -11.87 -8.66
C THR A 68 4.68 -13.11 -9.38
N ASP A 69 5.02 -13.32 -10.66
CA ASP A 69 4.49 -14.39 -11.51
C ASP A 69 2.94 -14.46 -11.49
N ALA A 70 2.27 -13.32 -11.40
CA ALA A 70 0.82 -13.21 -11.33
C ALA A 70 0.17 -13.31 -12.73
N GLU A 71 0.31 -14.47 -13.37
CA GLU A 71 -0.06 -14.70 -14.78
C GLU A 71 -1.51 -14.31 -15.12
N TYR A 72 -2.50 -14.66 -14.28
CA TYR A 72 -3.90 -14.30 -14.52
C TYR A 72 -4.12 -12.78 -14.53
N SER A 73 -3.55 -12.08 -13.54
CA SER A 73 -3.66 -10.62 -13.44
C SER A 73 -2.91 -9.90 -14.55
N TYR A 74 -1.82 -10.47 -15.05
CA TYR A 74 -1.12 -9.93 -16.20
C TYR A 74 -1.91 -10.13 -17.51
N CYS A 75 -2.42 -11.34 -17.75
CA CYS A 75 -3.00 -11.76 -19.04
C CYS A 75 -4.49 -11.42 -19.20
N CYS A 76 -5.28 -11.54 -18.13
CA CYS A 76 -6.75 -11.48 -18.21
C CYS A 76 -7.34 -10.20 -17.60
N GLU A 77 -6.72 -9.66 -16.56
CA GLU A 77 -7.26 -8.51 -15.84
C GLU A 77 -7.12 -7.23 -16.69
N LYS A 78 -8.25 -6.66 -17.10
CA LYS A 78 -8.27 -5.39 -17.84
C LYS A 78 -8.24 -4.20 -16.89
N LYS A 79 -7.26 -3.31 -17.09
CA LYS A 79 -7.07 -2.07 -16.34
C LYS A 79 -7.55 -0.88 -17.18
N ASN A 80 -8.18 0.09 -16.53
CA ASN A 80 -8.53 1.35 -17.19
C ASN A 80 -7.26 2.19 -17.32
N VAL A 81 -6.87 2.49 -18.55
CA VAL A 81 -5.73 3.34 -18.88
C VAL A 81 -6.24 4.61 -19.51
N LYS A 82 -5.84 5.74 -18.93
CA LYS A 82 -6.08 7.10 -19.41
C LYS A 82 -4.77 7.62 -20.00
N TYR A 83 -4.81 8.01 -21.27
CA TYR A 83 -3.63 8.38 -22.06
C TYR A 83 -3.96 9.56 -22.99
N LEU A 84 -2.91 10.18 -23.54
CA LEU A 84 -3.05 11.18 -24.59
C LEU A 84 -2.86 10.52 -25.95
N GLU A 85 -3.79 10.77 -26.87
CA GLU A 85 -3.67 10.40 -28.29
C GLU A 85 -3.94 11.66 -29.10
N ASP A 86 -2.97 12.08 -29.92
CA ASP A 86 -3.03 13.32 -30.71
C ASP A 86 -3.37 14.60 -29.93
N GLY A 87 -3.05 14.62 -28.62
CA GLY A 87 -3.32 15.75 -27.72
C GLY A 87 -4.73 15.74 -27.12
N GLU A 88 -5.55 14.75 -27.44
CA GLU A 88 -6.87 14.52 -26.84
C GLU A 88 -6.78 13.48 -25.71
N LYS A 89 -7.62 13.66 -24.69
CA LYS A 89 -7.71 12.74 -23.54
C LYS A 89 -8.52 11.52 -23.94
N GLU A 90 -7.87 10.36 -23.98
CA GLU A 90 -8.49 9.09 -24.30
C GLU A 90 -8.44 8.13 -23.11
N SER A 91 -9.38 7.17 -23.10
CA SER A 91 -9.38 6.12 -22.09
C SER A 91 -9.78 4.78 -22.69
N GLY A 92 -9.09 3.71 -22.29
CA GLY A 92 -9.36 2.36 -22.75
C GLY A 92 -9.11 1.31 -21.67
N LYS A 93 -9.59 0.10 -21.93
CA LYS A 93 -9.39 -1.06 -21.05
C LYS A 93 -8.40 -2.02 -21.69
N PHE A 94 -7.24 -2.17 -21.06
CA PHE A 94 -6.14 -2.99 -21.58
C PHE A 94 -5.67 -3.99 -20.52
N ASN A 95 -5.31 -5.20 -20.93
CA ASN A 95 -4.49 -6.09 -20.09
C ASN A 95 -3.02 -5.67 -20.15
N CYS A 96 -2.15 -6.28 -19.33
CA CYS A 96 -0.75 -5.86 -19.26
C CYS A 96 0.05 -6.17 -20.54
N LEU A 97 -0.38 -7.16 -21.32
CA LEU A 97 0.19 -7.45 -22.64
C LEU A 97 -0.12 -6.30 -23.63
N GLU A 98 -1.38 -5.90 -23.72
CA GLU A 98 -1.85 -4.79 -24.57
C GLU A 98 -1.22 -3.45 -24.14
N VAL A 99 -1.01 -3.24 -22.83
CA VAL A 99 -0.27 -2.07 -22.31
C VAL A 99 1.17 -2.10 -22.81
N ASN A 100 1.86 -3.25 -22.73
CA ASN A 100 3.23 -3.37 -23.21
C ASN A 100 3.34 -3.14 -24.73
N GLU A 101 2.41 -3.67 -25.50
CA GLU A 101 2.37 -3.50 -26.96
C GLU A 101 2.16 -2.03 -27.36
N ARG A 102 1.34 -1.29 -26.61
CA ARG A 102 0.96 0.08 -26.95
C ARG A 102 1.91 1.14 -26.38
N PHE A 103 2.37 0.96 -25.15
CA PHE A 103 3.14 1.97 -24.40
C PHE A 103 4.57 1.52 -24.07
N GLY A 104 4.86 0.22 -24.12
CA GLY A 104 6.16 -0.34 -23.74
C GLY A 104 6.43 -0.30 -22.23
N GLY A 105 7.64 -0.71 -21.84
CA GLY A 105 8.13 -0.58 -20.46
C GLY A 105 7.64 -1.64 -19.47
N VAL A 106 6.94 -2.68 -19.94
CA VAL A 106 6.46 -3.79 -19.10
C VAL A 106 7.26 -5.06 -19.40
N GLY A 107 7.67 -5.80 -18.36
CA GLY A 107 8.22 -7.15 -18.51
C GLY A 107 7.21 -8.14 -19.10
N THR A 108 7.67 -9.27 -19.62
CA THR A 108 6.79 -10.23 -20.32
C THR A 108 6.51 -11.48 -19.50
N LEU A 109 5.23 -11.85 -19.36
CA LEU A 109 4.79 -13.16 -18.86
C LEU A 109 4.15 -14.00 -19.98
N ASN A 110 4.19 -15.33 -19.84
CA ASN A 110 3.60 -16.24 -20.81
C ASN A 110 2.09 -16.39 -20.56
N CYS A 111 1.27 -15.89 -21.49
CA CYS A 111 -0.18 -15.98 -21.42
C CYS A 111 -0.80 -17.21 -22.11
N GLU A 112 0.00 -18.07 -22.77
CA GLU A 112 -0.51 -19.20 -23.55
C GLU A 112 -1.21 -20.28 -22.71
N LYS A 113 -0.90 -20.35 -21.41
CA LYS A 113 -1.45 -21.34 -20.48
C LYS A 113 -2.58 -20.80 -19.61
N VAL A 114 -2.84 -19.50 -19.68
CA VAL A 114 -3.83 -18.81 -18.83
C VAL A 114 -5.14 -18.72 -19.59
N ASN A 115 -6.23 -19.16 -18.95
CA ASN A 115 -7.56 -19.07 -19.55
C ASN A 115 -8.30 -17.84 -19.02
N CYS A 116 -8.62 -16.92 -19.93
CA CYS A 116 -9.45 -15.74 -19.72
C CYS A 116 -10.83 -16.00 -20.38
#